data_AF-A0A8I0STC1-F1
#
_entry.id   AF-A0A8I0STC1-F1
#
_cell.length_a   1.000
_cell.length_b   1.000
_cell.length_c   1.000
_cell.angle_alpha   90.00
_cell.angle_beta   90.00
_cell.angle_gamma   90.00
#
_symmetry.space_group_name_H-M   'P 1'
#
loop_
_entity.id
_entity.type
_entity.pdbx_description
1 polymer ?
#
loop_
_entity_poly.entity_id
_entity_poly.type
_entity_poly.pdbx_seq_one_letter_code
_entity_poly.pdbx_strand_id
1 'polypeptide(L)'
;MAASFFEKPILNSPYRYPNQHWELDADGQPTNKIITARRPSDLITPVPKPKKRRGSKDQPTLIFDDVSTVEQEYDPTPFINEVRSAVENWRNLPSPNQWSVTPETARLLQYWRHYSFQGVRPFFCQIEAVETVIWLTEVAPNLGKRGSKYLDRLKQANLEANPEIYRLALKLATGAGKTTVMAMLIAWQAVNAARHPQSRLFTRGFLIVTPGITIPCVTMMCDTLDT
;
A
#
# COMPACT_ATOMS: atom_id res chain seq x y z
N MET A 1 -13.42 -27.31 19.63
CA MET A 1 -13.02 -27.73 18.27
C MET A 1 -12.23 -26.58 17.67
N ALA A 2 -10.95 -26.77 17.33
CA ALA A 2 -10.18 -25.70 16.68
C ALA A 2 -10.82 -25.42 15.33
N ALA A 3 -11.19 -24.16 15.06
CA ALA A 3 -11.77 -23.79 13.78
C ALA A 3 -10.78 -24.16 12.67
N SER A 4 -11.24 -24.81 11.61
CA SER A 4 -10.41 -25.08 10.44
C SER A 4 -10.36 -23.86 9.51
N PHE A 5 -9.33 -23.78 8.66
CA PHE A 5 -9.21 -22.74 7.64
C PHE A 5 -10.46 -22.66 6.75
N PHE A 6 -11.00 -23.81 6.37
CA PHE A 6 -12.15 -23.88 5.44
C PHE A 6 -13.48 -23.45 6.09
N GLU A 7 -13.64 -23.65 7.39
CA GLU A 7 -14.83 -23.18 8.12
C GLU A 7 -14.75 -21.68 8.42
N LYS A 8 -13.56 -21.16 8.71
CA LYS A 8 -13.36 -19.75 9.07
C LYS A 8 -12.07 -19.18 8.44
N PRO A 9 -12.08 -18.88 7.12
CA PRO A 9 -10.89 -18.38 6.43
C PRO A 9 -10.51 -16.96 6.86
N ILE A 10 -11.48 -16.14 7.27
CA ILE A 10 -11.26 -14.76 7.69
C ILE A 10 -11.22 -14.68 9.22
N LEU A 11 -10.02 -14.36 9.75
CA LEU A 11 -9.78 -14.25 11.20
C LEU A 11 -10.01 -12.82 11.74
N ASN A 12 -9.63 -11.80 10.96
CA ASN A 12 -9.59 -10.42 11.42
C ASN A 12 -10.86 -9.64 11.07
N SER A 13 -11.18 -8.63 11.87
CA SER A 13 -12.17 -7.62 11.52
C SER A 13 -11.64 -6.69 10.42
N PRO A 14 -12.44 -6.30 9.42
CA PRO A 14 -11.99 -5.36 8.37
C PRO A 14 -11.75 -3.93 8.89
N TYR A 15 -12.11 -3.65 10.14
CA TYR A 15 -12.03 -2.32 10.76
C TYR A 15 -10.94 -2.19 11.81
N ARG A 16 -10.25 -3.28 12.17
CA ARG A 16 -9.18 -3.28 13.16
C ARG A 16 -7.87 -3.68 12.52
N TYR A 17 -6.76 -3.37 13.19
CA TYR A 17 -5.44 -3.83 12.79
C TYR A 17 -5.44 -5.38 12.68
N PRO A 18 -4.94 -5.95 11.57
CA PRO A 18 -4.90 -7.39 11.37
C PRO A 18 -3.78 -8.01 12.22
N ASN A 19 -4.13 -8.71 13.29
CA ASN A 19 -3.19 -9.27 14.25
C ASN A 19 -3.06 -10.81 14.17
N GLN A 20 -3.81 -11.46 13.28
CA GLN A 20 -3.78 -12.90 13.10
C GLN A 20 -3.75 -13.29 11.63
N HIS A 21 -3.10 -14.39 11.28
CA HIS A 21 -3.24 -15.00 9.96
C HIS A 21 -3.05 -16.51 10.02
N TRP A 22 -3.55 -17.19 9.00
CA TRP A 22 -3.28 -18.61 8.79
C TRP A 22 -1.88 -18.81 8.23
N GLU A 23 -1.11 -19.72 8.83
CA GLU A 23 0.16 -20.19 8.28
C GLU A 23 -0.10 -20.91 6.95
N LEU A 24 0.70 -20.57 5.95
CA LEU A 24 0.72 -21.24 4.65
C LEU A 24 2.05 -21.99 4.51
N ASP A 25 2.02 -23.17 3.90
CA ASP A 25 3.22 -23.90 3.54
C ASP A 25 3.91 -23.32 2.29
N ALA A 26 5.02 -23.93 1.88
CA ALA A 26 5.81 -23.50 0.73
C ALA A 26 5.05 -23.59 -0.60
N ASP A 27 3.98 -24.39 -0.68
CA ASP A 27 3.11 -24.50 -1.85
C ASP A 27 1.84 -23.61 -1.70
N GLY A 28 1.78 -22.78 -0.64
CA GLY A 28 0.71 -21.83 -0.37
C GLY A 28 -0.55 -22.45 0.25
N GLN A 29 -0.49 -23.69 0.74
CA GLN A 29 -1.62 -24.39 1.35
C GLN A 29 -1.74 -24.07 2.86
N PRO A 30 -2.96 -23.92 3.39
CA PRO A 30 -3.17 -23.58 4.80
C PRO A 30 -2.86 -24.78 5.71
N THR A 31 -2.00 -24.58 6.71
CA THR A 31 -1.60 -25.64 7.66
C THR A 31 -2.56 -25.78 8.86
N ASN A 32 -3.66 -25.02 8.86
CA ASN A 32 -4.59 -24.86 9.99
C ASN A 32 -3.95 -24.35 11.28
N LYS A 33 -2.75 -23.76 11.22
CA LYS A 33 -2.14 -23.05 12.36
C LYS A 33 -2.40 -21.55 12.25
N ILE A 34 -2.76 -20.95 13.38
CA ILE A 34 -2.97 -19.51 13.49
C ILE A 34 -1.71 -18.88 14.07
N ILE A 35 -1.14 -17.91 13.36
CA ILE A 35 -0.03 -17.09 13.81
C ILE A 35 -0.58 -15.76 14.33
N THR A 36 -0.20 -15.36 15.54
CA THR A 36 -0.59 -14.08 16.17
C THR A 36 0.31 -12.94 15.75
N ALA A 37 0.32 -12.66 14.45
CA ALA A 37 0.96 -11.49 13.87
C ALA A 37 0.25 -11.08 12.58
N ARG A 38 0.50 -9.86 12.12
CA ARG A 38 0.13 -9.46 10.76
C ARG A 38 0.90 -10.30 9.75
N ARG A 39 0.22 -10.77 8.70
CA ARG A 39 0.89 -11.46 7.59
C ARG A 39 1.87 -10.51 6.89
N PRO A 40 3.15 -10.87 6.72
CA PRO A 40 4.08 -10.07 5.93
C PRO A 40 3.59 -9.98 4.48
N SER A 41 3.95 -8.89 3.79
CA SER A 41 3.85 -8.90 2.33
C SER A 41 4.76 -10.00 1.82
N ASP A 42 4.30 -10.76 0.82
CA ASP A 42 5.10 -11.76 0.12
C ASP A 42 4.59 -11.87 -1.32
N LEU A 43 5.51 -11.92 -2.28
CA LEU A 43 5.23 -12.11 -3.69
C LEU A 43 5.45 -13.59 -4.02
N ILE A 44 4.41 -14.39 -3.76
CA ILE A 44 4.38 -15.75 -4.28
C ILE A 44 4.11 -15.62 -5.77
N THR A 45 5.16 -15.62 -6.60
CA THR A 45 5.01 -15.74 -8.06
C THR A 45 4.46 -17.13 -8.33
N PRO A 46 3.20 -17.29 -8.76
CA PRO A 46 2.72 -18.59 -9.16
C PRO A 46 3.29 -18.86 -10.55
N VAL A 47 4.58 -19.17 -10.64
CA VAL A 47 5.13 -19.79 -11.85
C VAL A 47 4.45 -21.15 -11.91
N PRO A 48 3.54 -21.41 -12.87
CA PRO A 48 2.93 -22.71 -12.98
C PRO A 48 4.07 -23.67 -13.29
N LYS A 49 4.45 -24.53 -12.34
CA LYS A 49 5.39 -25.62 -12.58
C LYS A 49 4.84 -26.38 -13.79
N PRO A 50 5.59 -26.47 -14.92
CA PRO A 50 5.07 -27.12 -16.11
C PRO A 50 4.62 -28.54 -15.73
N LYS A 51 3.37 -28.88 -16.06
CA LYS A 51 2.84 -30.22 -15.81
C LYS A 51 3.78 -31.23 -16.43
N LYS A 52 4.31 -32.14 -15.60
CA LYS A 52 5.20 -33.26 -15.96
C LYS A 52 4.95 -33.75 -17.39
N ARG A 53 5.87 -33.45 -18.32
CA ARG A 53 6.00 -34.20 -19.56
C ARG A 53 6.64 -35.54 -19.20
N ARG A 54 5.87 -36.63 -19.35
CA ARG A 54 6.42 -37.99 -19.41
C ARG A 54 7.32 -38.06 -20.65
N GLY A 55 8.60 -38.38 -20.44
CA GLY A 55 9.46 -38.92 -21.50
C GLY A 55 10.74 -38.13 -21.79
N SER A 56 11.83 -38.62 -21.20
CA SER A 56 13.19 -38.76 -21.77
C SER A 56 13.96 -37.54 -22.31
N LYS A 57 15.10 -37.31 -21.63
CA LYS A 57 16.33 -36.58 -21.99
C LYS A 57 16.30 -35.05 -21.91
N ASP A 58 17.31 -34.54 -21.18
CA ASP A 58 17.68 -33.14 -20.99
C ASP A 58 17.60 -32.37 -22.31
N GLN A 59 16.53 -31.60 -22.46
CA GLN A 59 16.46 -30.51 -23.41
C GLN A 59 16.57 -29.23 -22.57
N PRO A 60 17.58 -28.38 -22.76
CA PRO A 60 17.65 -27.11 -22.05
C PRO A 60 16.35 -26.37 -22.32
N THR A 61 15.75 -25.87 -21.24
CA THR A 61 14.56 -25.03 -21.25
C THR A 61 14.76 -23.97 -22.33
N LEU A 62 13.94 -23.98 -23.36
CA LEU A 62 13.87 -22.89 -24.31
C LEU A 62 13.33 -21.69 -23.54
N ILE A 63 14.26 -20.91 -22.99
CA ILE A 63 14.05 -19.59 -22.42
C ILE A 63 13.42 -18.79 -23.55
N PHE A 64 12.15 -18.45 -23.39
CA PHE A 64 11.54 -17.42 -24.23
C PHE A 64 12.37 -16.16 -24.03
N ASP A 65 12.94 -15.70 -25.13
CA ASP A 65 13.88 -14.60 -25.23
C ASP A 65 13.13 -13.27 -24.99
N ASP A 66 12.78 -13.01 -23.72
CA ASP A 66 12.23 -11.73 -23.26
C ASP A 66 12.91 -11.36 -21.93
N VAL A 67 14.14 -10.84 -22.08
CA VAL A 67 14.84 -9.88 -21.20
C VAL A 67 14.46 -9.89 -19.70
N SER A 68 14.69 -11.00 -19.02
CA SER A 68 14.80 -10.99 -17.55
C SER A 68 15.97 -11.86 -17.13
N THR A 69 17.15 -11.24 -16.97
CA THR A 69 18.26 -11.90 -16.30
C THR A 69 17.88 -12.16 -14.85
N VAL A 70 18.38 -13.26 -14.28
CA VAL A 70 18.14 -13.71 -12.89
C VAL A 70 18.56 -12.65 -11.85
N GLU A 71 19.33 -11.64 -12.26
CA GLU A 71 19.76 -10.49 -11.45
C GLU A 71 18.71 -9.37 -11.35
N GLN A 72 17.63 -9.42 -12.15
CA GLN A 72 16.56 -8.40 -12.21
C GLN A 72 15.25 -8.86 -11.55
N GLU A 73 15.29 -9.79 -10.59
CA GLU A 73 14.11 -10.03 -9.76
C GLU A 73 13.95 -8.86 -8.77
N TYR A 74 13.32 -7.78 -9.25
CA TYR A 74 12.88 -6.69 -8.39
C TYR A 74 11.83 -7.25 -7.43
N ASP A 75 12.27 -7.66 -6.24
CA ASP A 75 11.37 -8.00 -5.15
C ASP A 75 11.08 -6.74 -4.30
N PRO A 76 9.94 -6.05 -4.49
CA PRO A 76 9.54 -4.92 -3.67
C PRO A 76 9.14 -5.33 -2.25
N THR A 77 9.01 -6.63 -1.97
CA THR A 77 8.46 -7.15 -0.73
C THR A 77 9.19 -6.64 0.52
N PRO A 78 10.53 -6.64 0.59
CA PRO A 78 11.26 -6.12 1.76
C PRO A 78 10.96 -4.64 2.00
N PHE A 79 10.90 -3.84 0.93
CA PHE A 79 10.59 -2.41 1.03
C PHE A 79 9.18 -2.14 1.53
N ILE A 80 8.20 -2.90 1.04
CA ILE A 80 6.80 -2.78 1.47
C ILE A 80 6.69 -3.08 2.96
N ASN A 81 7.38 -4.12 3.44
CA ASN A 81 7.39 -4.48 4.87
C ASN A 81 8.10 -3.43 5.73
N GLU A 82 9.19 -2.81 5.23
CA GLU A 82 9.85 -1.67 5.89
C GLU A 82 8.89 -0.47 6.02
N VAL A 83 8.23 -0.06 4.93
CA VAL A 83 7.27 1.06 4.94
C VAL A 83 6.11 0.78 5.89
N ARG A 84 5.53 -0.43 5.86
CA ARG A 84 4.46 -0.83 6.79
C ARG A 84 4.89 -0.70 8.25
N SER A 85 6.10 -1.15 8.57
CA SER A 85 6.66 -1.05 9.91
C SER A 85 6.87 0.42 10.33
N ALA A 86 7.35 1.27 9.41
CA ALA A 86 7.53 2.69 9.67
C ALA A 86 6.21 3.43 9.92
N VAL A 87 5.18 3.17 9.10
CA VAL A 87 3.84 3.73 9.27
C VAL A 87 3.19 3.22 10.55
N GLU A 88 3.38 1.94 10.90
CA GLU A 88 2.88 1.37 12.16
C GLU A 88 3.51 2.03 13.39
N ASN A 89 4.83 2.19 13.40
CA ASN A 89 5.54 2.88 14.47
C ASN A 89 5.07 4.33 14.62
N TRP A 90 4.86 5.03 13.49
CA TRP A 90 4.32 6.39 13.49
C TRP A 90 2.87 6.46 13.99
N ARG A 91 2.02 5.49 13.60
CA ARG A 91 0.63 5.40 14.07
C ARG A 91 0.54 5.20 15.58
N ASN A 92 1.48 4.45 16.16
CA ASN A 92 1.54 4.14 17.59
C ASN A 92 2.09 5.29 18.46
N LEU A 93 2.47 6.43 17.88
CA LEU A 93 2.90 7.60 18.65
C LEU A 93 1.75 8.14 19.52
N PRO A 94 1.99 8.40 20.82
CA PRO A 94 0.94 8.62 21.82
C PRO A 94 0.21 9.95 21.68
N SER A 95 0.82 10.96 21.03
CA SER A 95 0.24 12.30 20.92
C SER A 95 0.22 12.83 19.48
N PRO A 96 -0.84 13.55 19.08
CA PRO A 96 -0.94 14.18 17.76
C PRO A 96 0.21 15.13 17.44
N ASN A 97 0.78 15.78 18.47
CA ASN A 97 1.89 16.72 18.32
C ASN A 97 3.19 16.02 17.85
N GLN A 98 3.32 14.71 18.07
CA GLN A 98 4.48 13.94 17.63
C GLN A 98 4.31 13.38 16.20
N TRP A 99 3.13 13.54 15.58
CA TRP A 99 2.90 12.99 14.25
C TRP A 99 3.67 13.73 13.16
N SER A 100 4.22 14.93 13.43
CA SER A 100 4.98 15.74 12.47
C SER A 100 4.21 15.98 11.16
N VAL A 101 2.91 16.26 11.30
CA VAL A 101 2.00 16.61 10.20
C VAL A 101 1.40 17.99 10.45
N THR A 102 0.81 18.59 9.42
CA THR A 102 0.03 19.82 9.52
C THR A 102 -1.15 19.70 10.51
N PRO A 103 -1.59 20.80 11.14
CA PRO A 103 -2.72 20.78 12.08
C PRO A 103 -4.01 20.22 11.47
N GLU A 104 -4.27 20.53 10.20
CA GLU A 104 -5.40 20.03 9.42
C GLU A 104 -5.33 18.52 9.23
N THR A 105 -4.17 17.99 8.84
CA THR A 105 -3.93 16.56 8.72
C THR A 105 -4.08 15.86 10.07
N ALA A 106 -3.57 16.43 11.16
CA ALA A 106 -3.76 15.88 12.50
C ALA A 106 -5.25 15.76 12.87
N ARG A 107 -6.06 16.76 12.53
CA ARG A 107 -7.51 16.73 12.76
C ARG A 107 -8.22 15.68 11.91
N LEU A 108 -7.83 15.52 10.64
CA LEU A 108 -8.35 14.48 9.75
C LEU A 108 -8.00 13.07 10.25
N LEU A 109 -6.75 12.87 10.68
CA LEU A 109 -6.31 11.59 11.26
C LEU A 109 -7.06 11.26 12.55
N GLN A 110 -7.32 12.24 13.42
CA GLN A 110 -8.16 12.03 14.60
C GLN A 110 -9.58 11.61 14.21
N TYR A 111 -10.17 12.26 13.21
CA TYR A 111 -11.49 11.92 12.70
C TYR A 111 -11.53 10.50 12.13
N TRP A 112 -10.55 10.10 11.31
CA TRP A 112 -10.56 8.76 10.72
C TRP A 112 -10.20 7.63 11.70
N ARG A 113 -9.33 7.90 12.69
CA ARG A 113 -8.86 6.89 13.65
C ARG A 113 -9.81 6.68 14.83
N HIS A 114 -10.37 7.76 15.38
CA HIS A 114 -11.01 7.73 16.71
C HIS A 114 -12.48 8.15 16.71
N TYR A 115 -12.99 8.73 15.62
CA TYR A 115 -14.39 9.16 15.58
C TYR A 115 -15.33 7.96 15.65
N SER A 116 -16.35 8.06 16.51
CA SER A 116 -17.40 7.07 16.64
C SER A 116 -18.43 7.26 15.52
N PHE A 117 -18.14 6.68 14.36
CA PHE A 117 -19.09 6.64 13.25
C PHE A 117 -20.35 5.86 13.64
N GLN A 118 -21.52 6.50 13.58
CA GLN A 118 -22.82 5.85 13.76
C GLN A 118 -23.29 5.07 12.52
N GLY A 119 -22.61 5.26 11.38
CA GLY A 119 -22.93 4.63 10.10
C GLY A 119 -21.70 4.05 9.39
N VAL A 120 -21.53 4.38 8.12
CA VAL A 120 -20.39 3.89 7.32
C VAL A 120 -19.08 4.41 7.90
N ARG A 121 -18.28 3.49 8.44
CA ARG A 121 -16.92 3.77 8.93
C ARG A 121 -15.87 3.25 7.94
N PRO A 122 -14.73 3.92 7.80
CA PRO A 122 -13.67 3.47 6.90
C PRO A 122 -13.07 2.14 7.37
N PHE A 123 -12.70 1.29 6.42
CA PHE A 123 -11.96 0.06 6.70
C PHE A 123 -10.52 0.38 7.12
N PHE A 124 -9.91 -0.51 7.90
CA PHE A 124 -8.52 -0.34 8.34
C PHE A 124 -7.57 -0.19 7.14
N CYS A 125 -7.76 -0.98 6.09
CA CYS A 125 -6.93 -0.90 4.89
C CYS A 125 -7.08 0.43 4.13
N GLN A 126 -8.24 1.09 4.22
CA GLN A 126 -8.47 2.40 3.62
C GLN A 126 -7.71 3.48 4.40
N ILE A 127 -7.83 3.45 5.72
CA ILE A 127 -7.09 4.35 6.62
C ILE A 127 -5.59 4.16 6.41
N GLU A 128 -5.10 2.92 6.42
CA GLU A 128 -3.68 2.63 6.25
C GLU A 128 -3.13 3.09 4.88
N ALA A 129 -3.91 2.95 3.80
CA ALA A 129 -3.51 3.44 2.49
C ALA A 129 -3.32 4.96 2.48
N VAL A 130 -4.27 5.70 3.05
CA VAL A 130 -4.21 7.17 3.16
C VAL A 130 -3.06 7.59 4.07
N GLU A 131 -2.91 6.94 5.22
CA GLU A 131 -1.81 7.16 6.16
C GLU A 131 -0.44 6.94 5.54
N THR A 132 -0.29 5.94 4.67
CA THR A 132 0.97 5.68 3.97
C THR A 132 1.34 6.85 3.05
N VAL A 133 0.36 7.40 2.32
CA VAL A 133 0.59 8.57 1.45
C VAL A 133 0.92 9.81 2.30
N ILE A 134 0.18 10.05 3.38
CA ILE A 134 0.45 11.17 4.31
C ILE A 134 1.85 11.03 4.91
N TRP A 135 2.22 9.83 5.32
CA TRP A 135 3.54 9.57 5.91
C TRP A 135 4.66 9.85 4.91
N LEU A 136 4.52 9.40 3.65
CA LEU A 136 5.51 9.67 2.60
C LEU A 136 5.62 11.16 2.25
N THR A 137 4.53 11.92 2.36
CA THR A 137 4.48 13.32 1.90
C THR A 137 4.81 14.33 3.00
N GLU A 138 4.27 14.18 4.20
CA GLU A 138 4.46 15.13 5.30
C GLU A 138 5.53 14.66 6.31
N VAL A 139 5.63 13.35 6.58
CA VAL A 139 6.45 12.85 7.70
C VAL A 139 7.86 12.48 7.25
N ALA A 140 7.99 11.69 6.18
CA ALA A 140 9.27 11.20 5.70
C ALA A 140 10.29 12.31 5.39
N PRO A 141 9.93 13.44 4.74
CA PRO A 141 10.89 14.53 4.51
C PRO A 141 11.47 15.12 5.82
N ASN A 142 10.67 15.12 6.89
CA ASN A 142 11.03 15.69 8.18
C ASN A 142 11.87 14.75 9.07
N LEU A 143 12.02 13.47 8.69
CA LEU A 143 12.80 12.48 9.43
C LEU A 143 14.30 12.45 9.06
N GLY A 144 14.76 13.38 8.22
CA GLY A 144 16.15 13.47 7.77
C GLY A 144 16.59 12.23 7.01
N LYS A 145 17.81 11.72 7.29
CA LYS A 145 18.40 10.56 6.58
C LYS A 145 17.52 9.30 6.64
N ARG A 146 16.80 9.09 7.75
CA ARG A 146 15.91 7.92 7.92
C ARG A 146 14.73 7.95 6.95
N GLY A 147 14.16 9.14 6.73
CA GLY A 147 13.06 9.32 5.79
C GLY A 147 13.51 9.44 4.34
N SER A 148 14.64 10.09 4.09
CA SER A 148 15.23 10.23 2.74
C SER A 148 15.40 8.88 2.05
N LYS A 149 15.86 7.84 2.77
CA LYS A 149 16.01 6.46 2.24
C LYS A 149 14.75 5.99 1.47
N TYR A 150 13.56 6.26 2.02
CA TYR A 150 12.30 5.84 1.39
C TYR A 150 11.97 6.66 0.15
N LEU A 151 12.16 7.98 0.23
CA LEU A 151 11.90 8.89 -0.88
C LEU A 151 12.88 8.68 -2.04
N ASP A 152 14.15 8.46 -1.74
CA ASP A 152 15.20 8.23 -2.72
C ASP A 152 14.96 6.92 -3.46
N ARG A 153 14.54 5.87 -2.76
CA ARG A 153 14.14 4.60 -3.39
C ARG A 153 12.92 4.76 -4.30
N LEU A 154 11.92 5.55 -3.89
CA LEU A 154 10.76 5.85 -4.73
C LEU A 154 11.14 6.69 -5.96
N LYS A 155 12.04 7.67 -5.81
CA LYS A 155 12.57 8.46 -6.93
C LYS A 155 13.35 7.59 -7.90
N GLN A 156 14.22 6.72 -7.40
CA GLN A 156 15.00 5.79 -8.22
C GLN A 156 14.08 4.86 -9.02
N ALA A 157 13.08 4.26 -8.37
CA ALA A 157 12.10 3.40 -9.05
C ALA A 157 11.27 4.17 -10.11
N ASN A 158 10.98 5.46 -9.86
CA ASN A 158 10.32 6.30 -10.87
C ASN A 158 11.24 6.61 -12.05
N LEU A 159 12.51 6.95 -11.81
CA LEU A 159 13.49 7.23 -12.86
C LEU A 159 13.72 6.03 -13.78
N GLU A 160 13.80 4.83 -13.19
CA GLU A 160 13.93 3.57 -13.94
C GLU A 160 12.69 3.25 -14.78
N ALA A 161 11.50 3.65 -14.32
CA ALA A 161 10.25 3.37 -15.01
C ALA A 161 9.90 4.44 -16.07
N ASN A 162 9.92 5.72 -15.70
CA ASN A 162 9.64 6.88 -16.55
C ASN A 162 10.17 8.16 -15.88
N PRO A 163 11.26 8.78 -16.38
CA PRO A 163 11.94 9.87 -15.69
C PRO A 163 11.19 11.21 -15.67
N GLU A 164 10.18 11.39 -16.50
CA GLU A 164 9.52 12.70 -16.70
C GLU A 164 8.37 12.99 -15.72
N ILE A 165 7.82 11.95 -15.06
CA ILE A 165 6.63 12.12 -14.22
C ILE A 165 6.81 11.36 -12.92
N TYR A 166 6.70 12.05 -11.79
CA TYR A 166 6.65 11.40 -10.48
C TYR A 166 5.33 10.65 -10.29
N ARG A 167 5.40 9.33 -10.09
CA ARG A 167 4.23 8.46 -9.91
C ARG A 167 4.28 7.74 -8.57
N LEU A 168 3.13 7.75 -7.90
CA LEU A 168 2.88 6.94 -6.71
C LEU A 168 1.64 6.07 -6.98
N ALA A 169 1.78 4.76 -6.78
CA ALA A 169 0.71 3.80 -7.00
C ALA A 169 0.30 3.11 -5.70
N LEU A 170 -1.01 2.98 -5.47
CA LEU A 170 -1.58 2.23 -4.35
C LEU A 170 -2.19 0.93 -4.86
N LYS A 171 -1.59 -0.22 -4.50
CA LYS A 171 -2.13 -1.54 -4.84
C LYS A 171 -3.23 -1.94 -3.86
N LEU A 172 -4.49 -1.83 -4.30
CA LEU A 172 -5.68 -2.12 -3.50
C LEU A 172 -6.56 -3.19 -4.14
N ALA A 173 -7.02 -4.15 -3.35
CA ALA A 173 -7.93 -5.21 -3.79
C ALA A 173 -9.25 -4.65 -4.36
N THR A 174 -9.90 -5.37 -5.27
CA THR A 174 -11.27 -5.07 -5.71
C THR A 174 -12.22 -5.23 -4.52
N GLY A 175 -13.20 -4.32 -4.38
CA GLY A 175 -14.09 -4.30 -3.22
C GLY A 175 -13.52 -3.66 -1.94
N ALA A 176 -12.23 -3.30 -1.89
CA ALA A 176 -11.65 -2.61 -0.72
C ALA A 176 -12.06 -1.13 -0.57
N GLY A 177 -12.85 -0.59 -1.50
CA GLY A 177 -13.27 0.82 -1.50
C GLY A 177 -12.18 1.79 -1.99
N LYS A 178 -11.58 1.49 -3.16
CA LYS A 178 -10.58 2.37 -3.81
C LYS A 178 -11.07 3.82 -3.97
N THR A 179 -12.33 3.99 -4.36
CA THR A 179 -12.96 5.30 -4.50
C THR A 179 -13.03 6.06 -3.17
N THR A 180 -13.27 5.36 -2.06
CA THR A 180 -13.26 5.97 -0.72
C THR A 180 -11.86 6.47 -0.37
N VAL A 181 -10.81 5.67 -0.66
CA VAL A 181 -9.41 6.09 -0.45
C VAL A 181 -9.09 7.33 -1.28
N MET A 182 -9.51 7.37 -2.55
CA MET A 182 -9.34 8.55 -3.40
C MET A 182 -10.05 9.78 -2.83
N ALA A 183 -11.30 9.64 -2.41
CA ALA A 183 -12.05 10.75 -1.81
C ALA A 183 -11.37 11.27 -0.53
N MET A 184 -10.83 10.37 0.31
CA MET A 184 -10.06 10.75 1.50
C MET A 184 -8.77 11.50 1.15
N LEU A 185 -8.04 11.07 0.11
CA LEU A 185 -6.84 11.76 -0.36
C LEU A 185 -7.17 13.15 -0.93
N ILE A 186 -8.23 13.27 -1.73
CA ILE A 186 -8.71 14.55 -2.27
C ILE A 186 -9.13 15.48 -1.13
N ALA A 187 -9.86 14.97 -0.13
CA ALA A 187 -10.25 15.76 1.04
C ALA A 187 -9.04 16.27 1.82
N TRP A 188 -8.05 15.40 2.06
CA TRP A 188 -6.79 15.79 2.71
C TRP A 188 -6.03 16.87 1.93
N GLN A 189 -5.87 16.68 0.62
CA GLN A 189 -5.19 17.64 -0.26
C GLN A 189 -5.93 18.98 -0.32
N ALA A 190 -7.24 18.96 -0.56
CA ALA A 190 -8.05 20.17 -0.71
C ALA A 190 -8.15 20.99 0.58
N VAL A 191 -8.34 20.34 1.73
CA VAL A 191 -8.40 21.03 3.03
C VAL A 191 -7.05 21.69 3.36
N ASN A 192 -5.95 20.98 3.14
CA ASN A 192 -4.62 21.53 3.38
C ASN A 192 -4.27 22.66 2.41
N ALA A 193 -4.57 22.50 1.12
CA ALA A 193 -4.32 23.55 0.12
C ALA A 193 -5.14 24.82 0.38
N ALA A 194 -6.36 24.69 0.94
CA ALA A 194 -7.18 25.83 1.34
C ALA A 194 -6.63 26.58 2.56
N ARG A 195 -5.98 25.86 3.50
CA ARG A 195 -5.44 26.43 4.74
C ARG A 195 -4.01 26.94 4.59
N HIS A 196 -3.23 26.34 3.70
CA HIS A 196 -1.83 26.67 3.43
C HIS A 196 -1.63 27.04 1.95
N PRO A 197 -2.20 28.15 1.45
CA PRO A 197 -2.20 28.48 0.03
C PRO A 197 -0.80 28.78 -0.55
N GLN A 198 0.19 29.04 0.31
CA GLN A 198 1.59 29.25 -0.10
C GLN A 198 2.40 27.94 -0.15
N SER A 199 1.86 26.84 0.36
CA SER A 199 2.55 25.54 0.35
C SER A 199 2.46 24.89 -1.02
N ARG A 200 3.60 24.45 -1.55
CA ARG A 200 3.66 23.63 -2.78
C ARG A 200 3.40 22.15 -2.55
N LEU A 201 3.27 21.73 -1.28
CA LEU A 201 3.07 20.31 -0.92
C LEU A 201 1.64 19.83 -1.24
N PHE A 202 0.69 20.75 -1.36
CA PHE A 202 -0.72 20.41 -1.52
C PHE A 202 -1.29 20.99 -2.82
N THR A 203 -2.14 20.22 -3.48
CA THR A 203 -2.79 20.64 -4.74
C THR A 203 -4.26 20.98 -4.56
N ARG A 204 -4.73 21.89 -5.41
CA ARG A 204 -6.14 22.28 -5.54
C ARG A 204 -6.82 21.64 -6.75
N GLY A 205 -6.02 21.11 -7.70
CA GLY A 205 -6.48 20.52 -8.94
C GLY A 205 -6.33 19.00 -8.89
N PHE A 206 -7.37 18.28 -9.30
CA PHE A 206 -7.36 16.82 -9.36
C PHE A 206 -7.87 16.37 -10.71
N LEU A 207 -7.12 15.48 -11.37
CA LEU A 207 -7.57 14.80 -12.58
C LEU A 207 -7.84 13.34 -12.25
N ILE A 208 -9.09 12.93 -12.43
CA ILE A 208 -9.53 11.55 -12.24
C ILE A 208 -9.80 10.96 -13.62
N VAL A 209 -9.04 9.92 -13.98
CA VAL A 209 -9.22 9.19 -15.24
C VAL A 209 -9.82 7.82 -14.91
N THR A 210 -11.02 7.56 -15.44
CA THR A 210 -11.74 6.29 -15.28
C THR A 210 -11.96 5.63 -16.64
N PRO A 211 -11.63 4.34 -16.81
CA PRO A 211 -12.05 3.61 -18.01
C PRO A 211 -13.58 3.53 -18.02
N GLY A 212 -14.19 3.74 -19.20
CA GLY A 212 -15.66 3.73 -19.36
C GLY A 212 -16.34 2.36 -19.21
N ILE A 213 -15.65 1.38 -18.62
CA ILE A 213 -16.11 -0.01 -18.46
C ILE A 213 -16.10 -0.36 -16.98
N THR A 214 -17.10 -1.11 -16.55
CA THR A 214 -17.62 -1.36 -15.18
C THR A 214 -16.65 -1.96 -14.13
N ILE A 215 -15.34 -1.90 -14.35
CA ILE A 215 -14.32 -2.28 -13.38
C ILE A 215 -13.73 -0.99 -12.81
N PRO A 216 -14.02 -0.61 -11.56
CA PRO A 216 -13.51 0.62 -10.94
C PRO A 216 -12.02 0.48 -10.60
N CYS A 217 -11.17 0.51 -11.62
CA CYS A 217 -9.76 0.85 -11.51
C CYS A 217 -9.66 2.32 -11.90
N VAL A 218 -9.53 3.18 -10.91
CA VAL A 218 -9.47 4.62 -11.10
C VAL A 218 -8.04 5.06 -10.85
N THR A 219 -7.46 5.77 -11.82
CA THR A 219 -6.16 6.40 -11.68
C THR A 219 -6.38 7.85 -11.27
N MET A 220 -5.79 8.24 -10.14
CA MET A 220 -5.76 9.62 -9.68
C MET A 220 -4.39 10.18 -9.97
N MET A 221 -4.32 11.26 -10.76
CA MET A 221 -3.12 12.05 -10.92
C MET A 221 -3.27 13.32 -10.09
N CYS A 222 -2.32 13.54 -9.19
CA CYS A 222 -2.18 14.77 -8.43
C CYS A 222 -0.93 15.48 -8.92
N ASP A 223 -1.09 16.64 -9.54
CA ASP A 223 0.04 17.50 -9.87
C ASP A 223 0.44 18.27 -8.61
N THR A 224 1.45 17.76 -7.90
CA THR A 224 2.09 18.43 -6.75
C THR A 224 3.59 18.66 -6.92
N LEU A 225 4.15 18.38 -8.10
CA LEU A 225 5.58 18.51 -8.36
C LEU A 225 5.76 18.99 -9.80
N ASP A 226 5.68 20.31 -10.01
CA ASP A 226 6.39 21.03 -11.06
C ASP A 226 6.16 22.54 -10.90
N THR A 227 7.01 23.17 -10.07
CA THR A 227 7.58 24.53 -10.19
C THR A 227 8.40 24.86 -8.95
#